data_AF-F3KPS2-F1
#
_entry.id   AF-F3KPS2-F1
#
_cell.length_a   1.000
_cell.length_b   1.000
_cell.length_c   1.000
_cell.angle_alpha   90.00
_cell.angle_beta   90.00
_cell.angle_gamma   90.00
#
_symmetry.space_group_name_H-M   'P 1'
#
loop_
_entity.id
_entity.type
_entity.pdbx_description
1 polymer ?
#
loop_
_entity_poly.entity_id
_entity_poly.type
_entity_poly.pdbx_seq_one_letter_code
_entity_poly.pdbx_strand_id
1 'polypeptide(L)'
;MSSTLLDTLFPTGWAHYLAGGLLVGAGTALLFVCTGRIGGMSSVFSSSWSWLVRRPYFQATRYVETRGWRLVYAAGLIVGALVWWLGFTDGAALGTRVPAWQLLLGGFFVGYGARLSNGCTSGHGICGLGSLQLPSLGAVLTFMATAFLTANAVAFLSARFA
;
A
#
# COMPACT_ATOMS: atom_id res chain seq x y z
N MET A 1 -24.99 -27.63 -11.14
CA MET A 1 -24.68 -26.27 -11.62
C MET A 1 -23.21 -26.04 -11.37
N SER A 2 -22.38 -26.17 -12.40
CA SER A 2 -20.93 -26.05 -12.31
C SER A 2 -20.55 -24.58 -12.08
N SER A 3 -20.41 -24.19 -10.81
CA SER A 3 -19.68 -22.98 -10.45
C SER A 3 -18.31 -23.07 -11.11
N THR A 4 -18.00 -22.13 -12.00
CA THR A 4 -16.67 -22.13 -12.62
C THR A 4 -15.64 -21.85 -11.53
N LEU A 5 -14.41 -22.34 -11.69
CA LEU A 5 -13.33 -22.08 -10.74
C LEU A 5 -13.13 -20.57 -10.50
N LEU A 6 -13.45 -19.74 -11.49
CA LEU A 6 -13.45 -18.28 -11.39
C LEU A 6 -14.54 -17.75 -10.45
N ASP A 7 -15.74 -18.32 -10.44
CA ASP A 7 -16.81 -17.91 -9.52
C ASP A 7 -16.47 -18.25 -8.07
N THR A 8 -15.75 -19.37 -7.87
CA THR A 8 -15.29 -19.78 -6.53
C THR A 8 -14.17 -18.87 -6.02
N LEU A 9 -13.23 -18.47 -6.89
CA LEU A 9 -12.11 -17.59 -6.51
C LEU A 9 -12.50 -16.11 -6.44
N PHE A 10 -13.45 -15.69 -7.27
CA PHE A 10 -13.87 -14.29 -7.43
C PHE A 10 -15.40 -14.17 -7.32
N PRO A 11 -15.96 -14.36 -6.11
CA PRO A 11 -17.41 -14.37 -5.91
C PRO A 11 -18.10 -13.03 -6.24
N THR A 12 -17.33 -11.93 -6.27
CA THR A 12 -17.81 -10.59 -6.65
C THR A 12 -17.46 -10.19 -8.09
N GLY A 13 -16.97 -11.15 -8.90
CA GLY A 13 -16.43 -10.91 -10.24
C GLY A 13 -14.93 -10.63 -10.25
N TRP A 14 -14.28 -10.78 -11.41
CA TRP A 14 -12.83 -10.59 -11.55
C TRP A 14 -12.44 -9.25 -12.20
N ALA A 15 -13.38 -8.61 -12.91
CA ALA A 15 -13.12 -7.47 -13.80
C ALA A 15 -12.53 -6.26 -13.05
N HIS A 16 -12.99 -5.96 -11.84
CA HIS A 16 -12.50 -4.83 -11.05
C HIS A 16 -11.05 -5.01 -10.58
N TYR A 17 -10.59 -6.25 -10.33
CA TYR A 17 -9.19 -6.50 -9.99
C TYR A 17 -8.28 -6.22 -11.19
N LEU A 18 -8.69 -6.64 -12.39
CA LEU A 18 -7.94 -6.34 -13.61
C LEU A 18 -7.95 -4.82 -13.90
N ALA A 19 -9.14 -4.20 -13.88
CA ALA A 19 -9.27 -2.78 -14.15
C ALA A 19 -8.45 -1.93 -13.16
N GLY A 20 -8.55 -2.23 -11.86
CA GLY A 20 -7.74 -1.57 -10.83
C GLY A 20 -6.24 -1.78 -11.04
N GLY A 21 -5.80 -3.00 -11.34
CA GLY A 21 -4.41 -3.32 -11.63
C GLY A 21 -3.86 -2.56 -12.83
N LEU A 22 -4.62 -2.51 -13.93
CA LEU A 22 -4.26 -1.75 -15.14
C LEU A 22 -4.19 -0.24 -14.87
N LEU A 23 -5.16 0.32 -14.13
CA LEU A 23 -5.16 1.75 -13.78
C LEU A 23 -3.98 2.12 -12.89
N VAL A 24 -3.67 1.32 -11.86
CA VAL A 24 -2.51 1.54 -10.99
C VAL A 24 -1.20 1.38 -11.77
N GLY A 25 -1.10 0.35 -12.61
CA GLY A 25 0.06 0.13 -13.48
C GLY A 25 0.28 1.30 -14.43
N ALA A 26 -0.74 1.71 -15.17
CA ALA A 26 -0.69 2.85 -16.07
C ALA A 26 -0.35 4.16 -15.32
N GLY A 27 -0.94 4.39 -14.15
CA GLY A 27 -0.66 5.58 -13.33
C GLY A 27 0.80 5.64 -12.87
N THR A 28 1.36 4.52 -12.41
CA THR A 28 2.77 4.46 -12.01
C THR A 28 3.74 4.54 -13.19
N ALA A 29 3.38 3.96 -14.35
CA ALA A 29 4.15 4.08 -15.58
C ALA A 29 4.17 5.53 -16.08
N LEU A 30 3.02 6.21 -16.10
CA LEU A 30 2.89 7.61 -16.49
C LEU A 30 3.71 8.51 -15.56
N LEU A 31 3.59 8.29 -14.24
CA LEU A 31 4.39 9.00 -13.23
C LEU A 31 5.89 8.87 -13.53
N PHE A 32 6.35 7.66 -13.82
CA PHE A 32 7.75 7.41 -14.13
C PHE A 32 8.19 8.07 -15.44
N VAL A 33 7.39 7.95 -16.51
CA VAL A 33 7.70 8.56 -17.82
C VAL A 33 7.76 10.09 -17.73
N CYS A 34 6.82 10.72 -17.01
CA CYS A 34 6.74 12.17 -16.93
C CYS A 34 7.76 12.78 -15.96
N THR A 35 8.13 12.07 -14.89
CA THR A 35 8.96 12.66 -13.80
C THR A 35 10.32 12.00 -13.61
N GLY A 36 10.54 10.83 -14.22
CA GLY A 36 11.73 10.00 -13.99
C GLY A 36 11.80 9.41 -12.58
N ARG A 37 10.72 9.47 -11.79
CA ARG A 37 10.71 9.09 -10.38
C ARG A 37 9.79 7.92 -10.11
N ILE A 38 10.19 7.08 -9.17
CA ILE A 38 9.44 5.90 -8.73
C ILE A 38 8.54 6.27 -7.54
N GLY A 39 7.28 5.84 -7.58
CA GLY A 39 6.30 6.08 -6.52
C GLY A 39 6.45 5.12 -5.34
N GLY A 40 6.56 5.64 -4.12
CA GLY A 40 6.69 4.82 -2.91
C GLY A 40 6.26 5.53 -1.64
N MET A 41 5.27 4.97 -0.92
CA MET A 41 4.63 5.63 0.21
C MET A 41 5.43 5.60 1.50
N SER A 42 6.16 4.51 1.80
CA SER A 42 7.01 4.49 3.00
C SER A 42 8.03 5.63 2.99
N SER A 43 8.53 5.97 1.81
CA SER A 43 9.53 7.02 1.65
C SER A 43 9.00 8.42 2.03
N VAL A 44 7.69 8.65 1.96
CA VAL A 44 7.01 9.90 2.36
C VAL A 44 7.23 10.17 3.85
N PHE A 45 7.09 9.14 4.70
CA PHE A 45 7.33 9.30 6.14
C PHE A 45 8.75 9.78 6.43
N SER A 46 9.77 9.17 5.82
CA SER A 46 11.18 9.58 6.02
C SER A 46 11.44 11.00 5.55
N SER A 47 10.90 11.37 4.38
CA SER A 47 11.09 12.72 3.84
C SER A 47 10.32 13.78 4.65
N SER A 48 9.11 13.48 5.14
CA SER A 48 8.36 14.41 5.98
C SER A 48 9.04 14.60 7.35
N TRP A 49 9.50 13.51 7.96
CA TRP A 49 10.16 13.57 9.28
C TRP A 49 11.47 14.34 9.25
N SER A 50 12.09 14.47 8.09
CA SER A 50 13.31 15.24 7.92
C SER A 50 13.14 16.76 8.05
N TRP A 51 11.91 17.28 8.12
CA TRP A 51 11.65 18.65 8.57
C TRP A 51 11.81 18.83 10.08
N LEU A 52 11.38 17.84 10.87
CA LEU A 52 11.38 17.92 12.33
C LEU A 52 12.66 17.34 12.95
N VAL A 53 13.21 16.27 12.37
CA VAL A 53 14.29 15.50 12.99
C VAL A 53 15.61 15.66 12.24
N ARG A 54 16.62 16.20 12.94
CA ARG A 54 17.97 16.45 12.42
C ARG A 54 18.93 15.25 12.52
N ARG A 55 18.42 14.03 12.72
CA ARG A 55 19.26 12.82 12.74
C ARG A 55 19.82 12.52 11.34
N PRO A 56 21.05 11.97 11.22
CA PRO A 56 21.71 11.74 9.93
C PRO A 56 20.86 10.95 8.93
N TYR A 57 20.13 9.94 9.42
CA TYR A 57 19.25 9.11 8.58
C TYR A 57 18.17 9.93 7.85
N PHE A 58 17.50 10.86 8.56
CA PHE A 58 16.43 11.67 7.98
C PHE A 58 16.99 12.79 7.10
N GLN A 59 18.19 13.29 7.42
CA GLN A 59 18.86 14.36 6.65
C GLN A 59 19.66 13.84 5.44
N ALA A 60 19.54 12.55 5.09
CA ALA A 60 20.14 12.03 3.87
C ALA A 60 19.63 12.80 2.64
N THR A 61 20.54 13.19 1.73
CA THR A 61 20.26 13.99 0.52
C THR A 61 19.07 13.46 -0.28
N ARG A 62 19.00 12.14 -0.47
CA ARG A 62 17.90 11.43 -1.14
C ARG A 62 16.51 11.75 -0.58
N TYR A 63 16.41 12.08 0.71
CA TYR A 63 15.16 12.42 1.38
C TYR A 63 14.91 13.92 1.37
N VAL A 64 15.95 14.73 1.48
CA VAL A 64 15.86 16.20 1.53
C VAL A 64 15.46 16.79 0.19
N GLU A 65 16.09 16.33 -0.89
CA GLU A 65 15.84 16.84 -2.24
C GLU A 65 14.47 16.42 -2.78
N THR A 66 13.92 15.31 -2.27
CA THR A 66 12.65 14.74 -2.75
C THR A 66 11.45 15.01 -1.84
N ARG A 67 11.60 15.82 -0.78
CA ARG A 67 10.53 16.12 0.21
C ARG A 67 9.25 16.61 -0.45
N GLY A 68 9.37 17.69 -1.25
CA GLY A 68 8.23 18.32 -1.89
C GLY A 68 7.50 17.35 -2.84
N TRP A 69 8.27 16.67 -3.69
CA TRP A 69 7.70 15.68 -4.62
C TRP A 69 6.93 14.56 -3.92
N ARG A 70 7.49 13.99 -2.85
CA ARG A 70 6.84 12.90 -2.12
C ARG A 70 5.57 13.35 -1.42
N LEU A 71 5.52 14.60 -0.95
CA LEU A 71 4.29 15.20 -0.42
C LEU A 71 3.25 15.42 -1.52
N VAL A 72 3.64 15.91 -2.70
CA VAL A 72 2.74 16.05 -3.86
C VAL A 72 2.19 14.68 -4.28
N TYR A 73 3.03 13.65 -4.33
CA TYR A 73 2.61 12.29 -4.64
C TYR A 73 1.61 11.75 -3.60
N ALA A 74 1.89 11.92 -2.30
CA ALA A 74 0.99 11.51 -1.24
C ALA A 74 -0.34 12.28 -1.27
N ALA A 75 -0.29 13.59 -1.49
CA ALA A 75 -1.48 14.43 -1.63
C ALA A 75 -2.31 14.01 -2.84
N GLY A 76 -1.67 13.70 -3.98
CA GLY A 76 -2.35 13.19 -5.17
C GLY A 76 -3.12 11.89 -4.91
N LEU A 77 -2.55 10.96 -4.14
CA LEU A 77 -3.26 9.73 -3.74
C LEU A 77 -4.45 10.01 -2.82
N ILE A 78 -4.30 10.93 -1.85
CA ILE A 78 -5.39 11.35 -0.95
C ILE A 78 -6.50 12.02 -1.75
N VAL A 79 -6.17 12.96 -2.64
CA VAL A 79 -7.14 13.65 -3.50
C VAL A 79 -7.84 12.66 -4.43
N GLY A 80 -7.12 11.73 -5.05
CA GLY A 80 -7.71 10.69 -5.89
C GLY A 80 -8.73 9.83 -5.12
N ALA A 81 -8.39 9.42 -3.89
CA ALA A 81 -9.30 8.69 -3.02
C ALA A 81 -10.53 9.52 -2.63
N LEU A 82 -10.35 10.81 -2.32
CA LEU A 82 -11.46 11.73 -2.00
C LEU A 82 -12.39 11.95 -3.19
N VAL A 83 -11.85 12.16 -4.40
CA VAL A 83 -12.65 12.32 -5.63
C VAL A 83 -13.48 11.06 -5.87
N TRP A 84 -12.88 9.88 -5.71
CA TRP A 84 -13.62 8.63 -5.85
C TRP A 84 -14.71 8.49 -4.79
N TRP A 85 -14.39 8.76 -3.52
CA TRP A 85 -15.35 8.64 -2.41
C TRP A 85 -16.54 9.61 -2.57
N LEU A 86 -16.29 10.86 -2.92
CA LEU A 86 -17.34 11.86 -3.12
C LEU A 86 -18.15 11.59 -4.39
N GLY A 87 -17.51 11.14 -5.48
CA GLY A 87 -18.16 10.95 -6.77
C GLY A 87 -18.90 9.62 -6.97
N PHE A 88 -18.45 8.54 -6.31
CA PHE A 88 -18.98 7.19 -6.52
C PHE A 88 -19.65 6.57 -5.28
N THR A 89 -19.46 7.17 -4.10
CA THR A 89 -20.09 6.66 -2.85
C THR A 89 -20.94 7.70 -2.15
N ASP A 90 -21.21 8.84 -2.80
CA ASP A 90 -21.97 9.96 -2.26
C ASP A 90 -21.48 10.44 -0.87
N GLY A 91 -20.18 10.27 -0.60
CA GLY A 91 -19.61 10.61 0.71
C GLY A 91 -20.12 9.74 1.87
N ALA A 92 -20.56 8.51 1.59
CA ALA A 92 -21.05 7.60 2.62
C ALA A 92 -20.02 7.41 3.75
N ALA A 93 -20.50 7.45 4.99
CA ALA A 93 -19.64 7.31 6.17
C ALA A 93 -18.90 5.97 6.17
N LEU A 94 -17.57 6.02 6.22
CA LEU A 94 -16.72 4.83 6.30
C LEU A 94 -16.56 4.42 7.77
N GLY A 95 -17.15 3.28 8.13
CA GLY A 95 -17.01 2.68 9.45
C GLY A 95 -16.15 1.42 9.42
N THR A 96 -15.39 1.16 10.49
CA THR A 96 -14.73 -0.12 10.71
C THR A 96 -15.18 -0.72 12.04
N ARG A 97 -15.41 -2.03 12.06
CA ARG A 97 -15.70 -2.80 13.29
C ARG A 97 -14.43 -3.14 14.08
N VAL A 98 -13.26 -2.80 13.55
CA VAL A 98 -11.97 -3.07 14.17
C VAL A 98 -11.69 -2.03 15.26
N PRO A 99 -11.42 -2.43 16.51
CA PRO A 99 -11.17 -1.49 17.59
C PRO A 99 -9.87 -0.71 17.36
N ALA A 100 -9.84 0.55 17.82
CA ALA A 100 -8.75 1.48 17.55
C ALA A 100 -7.36 0.96 17.96
N TRP A 101 -7.27 0.22 19.07
CA TRP A 101 -5.99 -0.35 19.53
C TRP A 101 -5.40 -1.37 18.55
N GLN A 102 -6.24 -2.16 17.86
CA GLN A 102 -5.77 -3.10 16.84
C GLN A 102 -5.24 -2.37 15.61
N LEU A 103 -5.91 -1.28 15.21
CA LEU A 103 -5.44 -0.43 14.11
C LEU A 103 -4.09 0.23 14.46
N LEU A 104 -3.93 0.71 15.69
CA LEU A 104 -2.67 1.31 16.16
C LEU A 104 -1.53 0.30 16.17
N LEU A 105 -1.74 -0.88 16.76
CA LEU A 105 -0.72 -1.93 16.78
C LEU A 105 -0.40 -2.44 15.37
N GLY A 106 -1.42 -2.71 14.55
CA GLY A 106 -1.25 -3.13 13.17
C GLY A 106 -0.46 -2.11 12.36
N GLY A 107 -0.81 -0.82 12.48
CA GLY A 107 -0.09 0.27 11.84
C GLY A 107 1.37 0.36 12.28
N PHE A 108 1.65 0.17 13.56
CA PHE A 108 3.02 0.11 14.08
C PHE A 108 3.82 -1.05 13.47
N PHE A 109 3.27 -2.27 13.47
CA PHE A 109 3.95 -3.44 12.90
C PHE A 109 4.18 -3.30 11.39
N VAL A 110 3.18 -2.82 10.65
CA VAL A 110 3.30 -2.56 9.20
C VAL A 110 4.34 -1.48 8.93
N GLY A 111 4.35 -0.40 9.72
CA GLY A 111 5.33 0.68 9.62
C GLY A 111 6.75 0.20 9.90
N TYR A 112 6.94 -0.57 10.96
CA TYR A 112 8.23 -1.19 11.30
C TYR A 112 8.68 -2.18 10.22
N GLY A 113 7.80 -3.06 9.76
CA GLY A 113 8.08 -4.04 8.71
C GLY A 113 8.50 -3.38 7.40
N ALA A 114 7.79 -2.33 6.97
CA ALA A 114 8.13 -1.55 5.78
C ALA A 114 9.51 -0.84 5.88
N ARG A 115 10.02 -0.62 7.10
CA ARG A 115 11.38 -0.10 7.33
C ARG A 115 12.42 -1.20 7.28
N LEU A 116 12.13 -2.33 7.90
CA LEU A 116 13.02 -3.49 7.90
C LEU A 116 13.30 -3.98 6.47
N SER A 117 12.30 -3.93 5.59
CA SER A 117 12.42 -4.26 4.16
C SER A 117 13.01 -3.14 3.30
N ASN A 118 13.26 -1.94 3.85
CA ASN A 118 13.65 -0.74 3.11
C ASN A 118 12.63 -0.31 2.02
N GLY A 119 11.35 -0.65 2.18
CA GLY A 119 10.29 -0.33 1.23
C GLY A 119 8.92 -0.89 1.63
N CYS A 120 7.84 -0.22 1.24
CA CYS A 120 6.48 -0.73 1.44
C CYS A 120 6.02 -1.66 0.31
N THR A 121 4.85 -2.26 0.48
CA THR A 121 4.17 -3.07 -0.54
C THR A 121 3.96 -2.32 -1.85
N SER A 122 3.69 -1.02 -1.85
CA SER A 122 3.57 -0.25 -3.10
C SER A 122 4.92 -0.11 -3.84
N GLY A 123 6.02 0.05 -3.09
CA GLY A 123 7.37 0.19 -3.66
C GLY A 123 7.89 -1.13 -4.22
N HIS A 124 7.86 -2.20 -3.42
CA HIS A 124 8.31 -3.52 -3.87
C HIS A 124 7.30 -4.20 -4.80
N GLY A 125 6.02 -4.13 -4.46
CA GLY A 125 4.95 -4.85 -5.16
C GLY A 125 4.55 -4.21 -6.49
N ILE A 126 4.34 -2.90 -6.56
CA ILE A 126 3.93 -2.27 -7.82
C ILE A 126 5.17 -1.96 -8.66
N CYS A 127 6.04 -1.08 -8.15
CA CYS A 127 7.18 -0.59 -8.94
C CYS A 127 8.31 -1.62 -9.05
N GLY A 128 8.63 -2.32 -7.95
CA GLY A 128 9.75 -3.27 -7.87
C GLY A 128 9.53 -4.54 -8.69
N LEU A 129 8.35 -5.16 -8.59
CA LEU A 129 7.96 -6.28 -9.46
C LEU A 129 7.80 -5.85 -10.91
N GLY A 130 7.21 -4.68 -11.17
CA GLY A 130 7.12 -4.12 -12.52
C GLY A 130 8.49 -3.89 -13.17
N SER A 131 9.54 -3.70 -12.36
CA SER A 131 10.94 -3.57 -12.80
C SER A 131 11.74 -4.89 -12.71
N LEU A 132 11.05 -6.03 -12.51
CA LEU A 132 11.64 -7.39 -12.44
C LEU A 132 12.76 -7.55 -11.39
N GLN A 133 12.65 -6.85 -10.25
CA GLN A 133 13.64 -6.95 -9.18
C GLN A 133 13.41 -8.19 -8.31
N LEU A 134 14.34 -9.16 -8.34
CA LEU A 134 14.29 -10.35 -7.49
C LEU A 134 14.19 -10.06 -5.99
N PRO A 135 14.92 -9.08 -5.42
CA PRO A 135 14.76 -8.73 -4.00
C PRO A 135 13.33 -8.26 -3.66
N SER A 136 12.68 -7.55 -4.60
CA SER A 136 11.30 -7.09 -4.43
C SER A 136 10.31 -8.25 -4.49
N LEU A 137 10.56 -9.26 -5.35
CA LEU A 137 9.78 -10.49 -5.35
C LEU A 137 9.85 -11.22 -4.01
N GLY A 138 11.06 -11.39 -3.45
CA GLY A 138 11.25 -11.97 -2.12
C GLY A 138 10.47 -11.21 -1.05
N ALA A 139 10.59 -9.88 -1.01
CA ALA A 139 9.87 -9.04 -0.05
C ALA A 139 8.35 -9.18 -0.17
N VAL A 140 7.80 -9.18 -1.40
CA VAL A 140 6.35 -9.31 -1.63
C VAL A 140 5.83 -10.68 -1.21
N LEU A 141 6.56 -11.76 -1.54
CA LEU A 141 6.18 -13.10 -1.13
C LEU A 141 6.15 -13.22 0.40
N THR A 142 7.13 -12.65 1.10
CA THR A 142 7.14 -12.61 2.56
C THR A 142 5.96 -11.81 3.11
N PHE A 143 5.71 -10.59 2.60
CA PHE A 143 4.59 -9.76 3.06
C PHE A 143 3.24 -10.46 2.87
N MET A 144 3.01 -11.06 1.70
CA MET A 144 1.75 -11.75 1.41
C MET A 144 1.59 -13.01 2.26
N ALA A 145 2.65 -13.81 2.39
CA ALA A 145 2.62 -15.00 3.25
C ALA A 145 2.29 -14.64 4.70
N THR A 146 2.97 -13.64 5.27
CA THR A 146 2.68 -13.18 6.63
C THR A 146 1.27 -12.62 6.75
N ALA A 147 0.81 -11.81 5.78
CA ALA A 147 -0.54 -11.27 5.79
C ALA A 147 -1.61 -12.36 5.75
N PHE A 148 -1.46 -13.38 4.90
CA PHE A 148 -2.38 -14.52 4.85
C PHE A 148 -2.39 -15.30 6.16
N LEU A 149 -1.21 -15.62 6.72
CA LEU A 149 -1.11 -16.33 7.98
C LEU A 149 -1.76 -15.55 9.13
N THR A 150 -1.46 -14.26 9.25
CA THR A 150 -2.04 -13.42 10.30
C THR A 150 -3.55 -13.24 10.13
N ALA A 151 -4.04 -13.00 8.92
CA ALA A 151 -5.47 -12.83 8.66
C ALA A 151 -6.25 -14.11 9.02
N ASN A 152 -5.75 -15.28 8.61
CA ASN A 152 -6.38 -16.56 8.93
C ASN A 152 -6.28 -16.90 10.42
N ALA A 153 -5.15 -16.61 11.07
CA ALA A 153 -4.99 -16.83 12.51
C ALA A 153 -5.96 -15.97 13.32
N VAL A 154 -6.09 -14.67 12.97
CA VAL A 154 -7.04 -13.76 13.62
C VAL A 154 -8.48 -14.21 13.38
N ALA A 155 -8.82 -14.58 12.15
CA ALA A 155 -10.16 -15.10 11.83
C ALA A 155 -10.48 -16.35 12.65
N PHE A 156 -9.55 -17.32 12.71
CA PHE A 156 -9.70 -18.55 13.49
C PHE A 156 -9.87 -18.26 14.99
N LEU A 157 -9.03 -17.40 15.57
CA LEU A 157 -9.13 -17.03 16.99
C LEU A 157 -10.46 -16.30 17.27
N SER A 158 -10.86 -15.37 16.42
CA SER A 158 -12.12 -14.65 16.57
C SER A 158 -13.34 -15.58 16.51
N ALA A 159 -13.32 -16.61 15.67
CA ALA A 159 -14.39 -17.59 15.57
C ALA A 159 -14.45 -18.58 16.76
N ARG A 160 -13.33 -18.75 17.49
CA ARG A 160 -13.25 -19.67 18.63
C ARG A 160 -13.62 -19.01 19.97
N PHE A 161 -13.55 -17.69 20.05
CA PHE A 161 -13.79 -16.90 21.27
C PHE A 161 -14.98 -15.94 21.14
N ALA A 162 -15.73 -15.99 20.03
CA ALA A 162 -17.04 -15.38 19.86
C ALA A 162 -18.14 -16.43 20.17
#